data_AF-N8YM97-F1
#
_entry.id   AF-N8YM97-F1
#
_cell.length_a   1.000
_cell.length_b   1.000
_cell.length_c   1.000
_cell.angle_alpha   90.00
_cell.angle_beta   90.00
_cell.angle_gamma   90.00
#
_symmetry.space_group_name_H-M   'P 1'
#
loop_
_entity.id
_entity.type
_entity.pdbx_description
1 polymer ?
#
loop_
_entity_poly.entity_id
_entity_poly.type
_entity_poly.pdbx_seq_one_letter_code
_entity_poly.pdbx_strand_id
1 'polypeptide(L)'
;MLKNFNQKILLIIFLSFSSYACAEKNVCNSNNVLYQTDCIKKINSNLQSQLNMKNNKNQHDYSKWMKDLKNKCEGSINYSLGEGAGLIKEQCYNDGYKARIKYLETNIKQKEKNSDGLEITFLPYNSQDHLKCLETNSKIDCKSINLISAGKLVQVYNFINAQYGRGVVLPESSDGKLIVISPFSDESETILNINIVDKFGVVKEKSLSEKTKFIIDKNYNLIYSKNGKLLKEKL
;
A
#
# COMPACT_ATOMS: atom_id res chain seq x y z
N MET A 1 35.93 39.50 -48.88
CA MET A 1 36.86 38.53 -48.28
C MET A 1 36.57 38.44 -46.79
N LEU A 2 36.42 37.20 -46.27
CA LEU A 2 36.23 36.74 -44.87
C LEU A 2 34.93 37.21 -44.15
N LYS A 3 33.88 36.37 -43.95
CA LYS A 3 33.67 35.17 -43.09
C LYS A 3 33.87 35.38 -41.58
N ASN A 4 32.76 35.41 -40.82
CA ASN A 4 32.37 34.51 -39.71
C ASN A 4 31.37 35.22 -38.77
N PHE A 5 30.12 34.77 -38.66
CA PHE A 5 29.54 33.64 -37.88
C PHE A 5 29.31 33.95 -36.39
N ASN A 6 28.10 33.57 -35.94
CA ASN A 6 27.55 33.51 -34.57
C ASN A 6 26.80 34.78 -34.10
N GLN A 7 25.48 34.94 -34.31
CA GLN A 7 24.34 34.14 -33.80
C GLN A 7 24.18 34.24 -32.28
N LYS A 8 23.36 35.20 -31.81
CA LYS A 8 22.64 35.12 -30.54
C LYS A 8 21.24 35.71 -30.70
N ILE A 9 20.30 34.79 -30.92
CA ILE A 9 18.85 35.01 -30.96
C ILE A 9 18.39 35.30 -29.53
N LEU A 10 17.71 36.44 -29.36
CA LEU A 10 17.10 36.87 -28.10
C LEU A 10 15.82 36.04 -27.90
N LEU A 11 15.87 35.04 -26.99
CA LEU A 11 14.73 34.21 -26.60
C LEU A 11 13.89 34.95 -25.56
N ILE A 12 12.72 35.43 -25.98
CA ILE A 12 11.67 35.94 -25.11
C ILE A 12 11.01 34.74 -24.43
N ILE A 13 11.29 34.52 -23.14
CA ILE A 13 10.57 33.55 -22.32
C ILE A 13 9.34 34.25 -21.75
N PHE A 14 8.25 34.25 -22.52
CA PHE A 14 6.92 34.39 -21.94
C PHE A 14 6.64 33.11 -21.16
N LEU A 15 6.74 33.18 -19.84
CA LEU A 15 6.14 32.20 -18.93
C LEU A 15 4.62 32.36 -19.01
N SER A 16 4.02 31.83 -20.09
CA SER A 16 2.64 31.40 -20.03
C SER A 16 2.59 30.25 -19.04
N PHE A 17 2.15 30.54 -17.81
CA PHE A 17 1.60 29.54 -16.92
C PHE A 17 0.39 28.92 -17.63
N SER A 18 0.64 27.92 -18.47
CA SER A 18 -0.39 26.96 -18.82
C SER A 18 -0.70 26.23 -17.53
N SER A 19 -1.73 26.69 -16.83
CA SER A 19 -2.53 25.84 -15.97
C SER A 19 -2.83 24.59 -16.77
N TYR A 20 -2.12 23.50 -16.46
CA TYR A 20 -2.51 22.16 -16.86
C TYR A 20 -3.82 21.88 -16.14
N ALA A 21 -4.91 22.43 -16.68
CA ALA A 21 -6.19 21.80 -16.57
C ALA A 21 -6.00 20.47 -17.30
N CYS A 22 -5.75 19.41 -16.53
CA CYS A 22 -5.83 18.04 -17.02
C CYS A 22 -7.27 17.80 -17.46
N ALA A 23 -7.60 18.21 -18.69
CA ALA A 23 -8.77 17.70 -19.37
C ALA A 23 -8.54 16.20 -19.52
N GLU A 24 -9.33 15.39 -18.80
CA GLU A 24 -9.41 13.95 -19.06
C GLU A 24 -9.71 13.79 -20.54
N LYS A 25 -8.70 13.36 -21.30
CA LYS A 25 -8.84 13.05 -22.72
C LYS A 25 -9.88 11.95 -22.80
N ASN A 26 -11.02 12.20 -23.44
CA ASN A 26 -12.11 11.23 -23.53
C ASN A 26 -11.68 10.08 -24.47
N VAL A 27 -10.95 9.09 -23.93
CA VAL A 27 -10.23 8.05 -24.69
C VAL A 27 -11.19 7.18 -25.53
N CYS A 28 -12.48 7.13 -25.18
CA CYS A 28 -13.48 6.31 -25.85
C CYS A 28 -14.44 7.10 -26.77
N ASN A 29 -14.10 8.32 -27.20
CA ASN A 29 -15.00 9.09 -28.08
C ASN A 29 -14.98 8.53 -29.52
N SER A 30 -16.10 7.97 -29.98
CA SER A 30 -16.25 7.36 -31.32
C SER A 30 -17.71 7.40 -31.77
N ASN A 31 -18.02 7.54 -33.06
CA ASN A 31 -19.41 7.49 -33.52
C ASN A 31 -20.01 6.07 -33.53
N ASN A 32 -19.22 5.04 -33.20
CA ASN A 32 -19.65 3.65 -33.15
C ASN A 32 -19.92 3.22 -31.69
N VAL A 33 -21.19 2.95 -31.38
CA VAL A 33 -21.66 2.59 -30.03
C VAL A 33 -21.02 1.29 -29.53
N LEU A 34 -20.84 0.31 -30.41
CA LEU A 34 -20.20 -0.96 -30.08
C LEU A 34 -18.74 -0.73 -29.64
N TYR A 35 -17.99 0.07 -30.40
CA TYR A 35 -16.61 0.45 -30.08
C TYR A 35 -16.53 1.21 -28.76
N GLN A 36 -17.42 2.19 -28.54
CA GLN A 36 -17.46 2.92 -27.27
C GLN A 36 -17.68 1.96 -26.10
N THR A 37 -18.64 1.04 -26.24
CA THR A 37 -18.97 0.06 -25.21
C THR A 37 -17.77 -0.82 -24.88
N ASP A 38 -17.08 -1.36 -25.88
CA ASP A 38 -15.93 -2.22 -25.67
C ASP A 38 -14.71 -1.46 -25.10
N CYS A 39 -14.53 -0.19 -25.50
CA CYS A 39 -13.52 0.68 -24.90
C CYS A 39 -13.79 0.90 -23.40
N ILE A 40 -15.02 1.21 -23.02
CA ILE A 40 -15.39 1.42 -21.61
C ILE A 40 -15.29 0.12 -20.81
N LYS A 41 -15.66 -1.04 -21.37
CA LYS A 41 -15.45 -2.35 -20.71
C LYS A 41 -13.99 -2.57 -20.34
N LYS A 42 -13.04 -2.26 -21.25
CA LYS A 42 -11.61 -2.36 -20.95
C LYS A 42 -11.18 -1.44 -19.81
N ILE A 43 -11.69 -0.21 -19.79
CA ILE A 43 -11.47 0.73 -18.67
C ILE A 43 -12.05 0.15 -17.37
N ASN A 44 -13.26 -0.38 -17.40
CA ASN A 44 -13.92 -1.00 -16.25
C ASN A 44 -13.12 -2.18 -15.70
N SER A 45 -12.57 -3.05 -16.57
CA SER A 45 -11.68 -4.13 -16.14
C SER A 45 -10.43 -3.60 -15.41
N ASN A 46 -9.83 -2.51 -15.91
CA ASN A 46 -8.69 -1.88 -15.23
C ASN A 46 -9.09 -1.29 -13.87
N LEU A 47 -10.23 -0.58 -13.79
CA LEU A 47 -10.73 -0.01 -12.53
C LEU A 47 -11.03 -1.10 -11.49
N GLN A 48 -11.59 -2.25 -11.91
CA GLN A 48 -11.80 -3.39 -11.03
C GLN A 48 -10.47 -3.97 -10.51
N SER A 49 -9.43 -4.02 -11.35
CA SER A 49 -8.08 -4.40 -10.92
C SER A 49 -7.55 -3.44 -9.85
N GLN A 50 -7.69 -2.13 -10.06
CA GLN A 50 -7.30 -1.12 -9.05
C GLN A 50 -8.07 -1.26 -7.74
N LEU A 51 -9.38 -1.54 -7.79
CA LEU A 51 -10.19 -1.83 -6.61
C LEU A 51 -9.69 -3.09 -5.86
N ASN A 52 -9.30 -4.13 -6.59
CA ASN A 52 -8.71 -5.33 -5.98
C ASN A 52 -7.37 -5.02 -5.31
N MET A 53 -6.50 -4.24 -5.94
CA MET A 53 -5.23 -3.79 -5.35
C MET A 53 -5.45 -2.95 -4.09
N LYS A 54 -6.56 -2.21 -4.00
CA LYS A 54 -6.99 -1.45 -2.81
C LYS A 54 -7.75 -2.30 -1.79
N ASN A 55 -7.73 -3.63 -1.94
CA ASN A 55 -8.37 -4.57 -1.03
C ASN A 55 -9.88 -4.30 -0.83
N ASN A 56 -10.56 -3.84 -1.89
CA ASN A 56 -11.97 -3.43 -1.83
C ASN A 56 -12.89 -4.58 -1.39
N LYS A 57 -12.65 -5.81 -1.87
CA LYS A 57 -13.46 -7.00 -1.54
C LYS A 57 -13.48 -7.31 -0.05
N ASN A 58 -12.45 -6.90 0.68
CA ASN A 58 -12.32 -7.17 2.10
C ASN A 58 -12.95 -6.04 2.93
N GLN A 59 -13.48 -4.98 2.33
CA GLN A 59 -14.18 -3.93 3.07
C GLN A 59 -15.53 -4.44 3.56
N HIS A 60 -15.88 -4.07 4.79
CA HIS A 60 -17.10 -4.54 5.46
C HIS A 60 -18.38 -4.16 4.70
N ASP A 61 -18.36 -3.05 3.96
CA ASP A 61 -19.46 -2.52 3.18
C ASP A 61 -19.47 -3.01 1.73
N TYR A 62 -18.46 -3.78 1.29
CA TYR A 62 -18.29 -4.23 -0.10
C TYR A 62 -19.55 -4.89 -0.66
N SER A 63 -20.11 -5.86 0.06
CA SER A 63 -21.27 -6.63 -0.42
C SER A 63 -22.50 -5.74 -0.61
N LYS A 64 -22.70 -4.76 0.30
CA LYS A 64 -23.79 -3.78 0.20
C LYS A 64 -23.54 -2.85 -0.98
N TRP A 65 -22.35 -2.26 -1.06
CA TRP A 65 -21.96 -1.36 -2.14
C TRP A 65 -22.12 -2.00 -3.53
N MET A 66 -21.65 -3.24 -3.72
CA MET A 66 -21.75 -3.93 -5.01
C MET A 66 -23.21 -4.24 -5.37
N LYS A 67 -24.03 -4.61 -4.38
CA LYS A 67 -25.47 -4.83 -4.58
C LYS A 67 -26.17 -3.52 -5.01
N ASP A 68 -25.88 -2.43 -4.31
CA ASP A 68 -26.46 -1.12 -4.61
C ASP A 68 -26.02 -0.61 -5.99
N LEU A 69 -24.75 -0.82 -6.36
CA LEU A 69 -24.24 -0.47 -7.69
C LEU A 69 -24.91 -1.29 -8.78
N LYS A 70 -25.05 -2.61 -8.59
CA LYS A 70 -25.74 -3.49 -9.54
C LYS A 70 -27.19 -3.06 -9.72
N ASN A 71 -27.91 -2.83 -8.64
CA ASN A 71 -29.29 -2.37 -8.69
C ASN A 71 -29.41 -1.01 -9.42
N LYS A 72 -28.50 -0.08 -9.16
CA LYS A 72 -28.47 1.22 -9.83
C LYS A 72 -28.20 1.10 -11.33
N CYS A 73 -27.24 0.27 -11.72
CA CYS A 73 -26.80 0.21 -13.12
C CYS A 73 -27.61 -0.77 -13.97
N GLU A 74 -28.24 -1.78 -13.38
CA GLU A 74 -29.00 -2.80 -14.13
C GLU A 74 -30.51 -2.72 -13.90
N GLY A 75 -30.97 -2.13 -12.79
CA GLY A 75 -32.38 -2.10 -12.41
C GLY A 75 -33.26 -1.18 -13.26
N SER A 76 -32.67 -0.28 -14.05
CA SER A 76 -33.38 0.70 -14.88
C SER A 76 -33.05 0.60 -16.38
N ILE A 77 -32.36 -0.47 -16.81
CA ILE A 77 -32.00 -0.63 -18.22
C ILE A 77 -33.21 -1.10 -19.01
N ASN A 78 -33.65 -0.24 -19.95
CA ASN A 78 -34.62 -0.62 -20.96
C ASN A 78 -33.89 -1.22 -22.17
N TYR A 79 -33.88 -2.55 -22.28
CA TYR A 79 -33.23 -3.28 -23.38
C TYR A 79 -33.84 -3.00 -24.77
N SER A 80 -34.99 -2.32 -24.84
CA SER A 80 -35.55 -1.85 -26.11
C SER A 80 -34.77 -0.70 -26.76
N LEU A 81 -33.76 -0.13 -26.07
CA LEU A 81 -32.88 0.94 -26.58
C LEU A 81 -31.72 0.44 -27.47
N GLY A 82 -31.65 -0.85 -27.78
CA GLY A 82 -30.61 -1.42 -28.64
C GLY A 82 -29.19 -1.31 -28.06
N GLU A 83 -28.19 -1.19 -28.93
CA GLU A 83 -26.75 -1.16 -28.54
C GLU A 83 -26.41 -0.07 -27.51
N GLY A 84 -27.19 1.02 -27.45
CA GLY A 84 -27.01 2.11 -26.49
C GLY A 84 -27.27 1.71 -25.02
N ALA A 85 -28.11 0.70 -24.78
CA ALA A 85 -28.36 0.18 -23.43
C ALA A 85 -27.08 -0.43 -22.80
N GLY A 86 -26.28 -1.11 -23.62
CA GLY A 86 -24.99 -1.66 -23.19
C GLY A 86 -24.01 -0.57 -22.80
N LEU A 87 -23.92 0.50 -23.60
CA LEU A 87 -23.04 1.63 -23.33
C LEU A 87 -23.41 2.33 -22.01
N ILE A 88 -24.69 2.62 -21.79
CA ILE A 88 -25.20 3.27 -20.57
C ILE A 88 -24.85 2.42 -19.33
N LYS A 89 -25.04 1.09 -19.43
CA LYS A 89 -24.67 0.18 -18.34
C LYS A 89 -23.20 0.30 -17.97
N GLU A 90 -22.32 0.21 -18.96
CA GLU A 90 -20.88 0.22 -18.76
C GLU A 90 -20.39 1.59 -18.24
N GLN A 91 -20.99 2.69 -18.70
CA GLN A 91 -20.74 4.02 -18.15
C GLN A 91 -21.17 4.13 -16.67
N CYS A 92 -22.34 3.61 -16.31
CA CYS A 92 -22.79 3.61 -14.92
C CYS A 92 -21.83 2.85 -14.00
N TYR A 93 -21.34 1.67 -14.44
CA TYR A 93 -20.32 0.93 -13.69
C TYR A 93 -19.00 1.70 -13.61
N ASN A 94 -18.58 2.36 -14.68
CA ASN A 94 -17.37 3.17 -14.71
C ASN A 94 -17.39 4.25 -13.61
N ASP A 95 -18.48 5.01 -13.55
CA ASP A 95 -18.68 6.06 -12.55
C ASP A 95 -18.71 5.48 -11.14
N GLY A 96 -19.40 4.36 -10.94
CA GLY A 96 -19.44 3.65 -9.66
C GLY A 96 -18.06 3.20 -9.17
N TYR A 97 -17.23 2.67 -10.07
CA TYR A 97 -15.87 2.25 -9.74
C TYR A 97 -14.94 3.43 -9.44
N LYS A 98 -14.98 4.50 -10.26
CA LYS A 98 -14.22 5.73 -10.01
C LYS A 98 -14.57 6.34 -8.65
N ALA A 99 -15.86 6.46 -8.35
CA ALA A 99 -16.34 6.97 -7.06
C ALA A 99 -15.87 6.09 -5.89
N ARG A 100 -15.92 4.76 -6.05
CA ARG A 100 -15.44 3.83 -5.03
C ARG A 100 -13.94 3.97 -4.81
N ILE A 101 -13.13 4.07 -5.86
CA ILE A 101 -11.69 4.30 -5.74
C ILE A 101 -11.40 5.56 -4.92
N LYS A 102 -12.06 6.68 -5.24
CA LYS A 102 -11.93 7.94 -4.49
C LYS A 102 -12.33 7.76 -3.02
N TYR A 103 -13.43 7.05 -2.75
CA TYR A 103 -13.87 6.74 -1.38
C TYR A 103 -12.81 5.96 -0.61
N LEU A 104 -12.21 4.93 -1.23
CA LEU A 104 -11.16 4.12 -0.59
C LEU A 104 -9.88 4.94 -0.34
N GLU A 105 -9.57 5.90 -1.21
CA GLU A 105 -8.40 6.79 -1.03
C GLU A 105 -8.57 7.80 0.09
N THR A 106 -9.80 8.25 0.34
CA THR A 106 -10.12 9.29 1.33
C THR A 106 -10.53 8.73 2.69
N ASN A 107 -11.22 7.60 2.73
CA ASN A 107 -11.84 7.07 3.96
C ASN A 107 -11.12 5.84 4.53
N ILE A 108 -10.31 5.14 3.74
CA ILE A 108 -9.42 4.13 4.28
C ILE A 108 -8.08 4.81 4.44
N LYS A 109 -7.63 5.00 5.70
CA LYS A 109 -6.26 5.41 5.97
C LYS A 109 -5.34 4.43 5.25
N GLN A 110 -4.73 4.87 4.16
CA GLN A 110 -3.65 4.10 3.55
C GLN A 110 -2.63 3.91 4.65
N LYS A 111 -2.25 2.65 4.88
CA LYS A 111 -1.16 2.37 5.80
C LYS A 111 0.06 3.09 5.27
N GLU A 112 0.69 3.87 6.14
CA GLU A 112 1.91 4.59 5.81
C GLU A 112 2.97 3.58 5.38
N LYS A 113 3.79 3.98 4.41
CA LYS A 113 4.84 3.14 3.85
C LYS A 113 6.19 3.84 3.97
N ASN A 114 7.25 3.06 4.12
CA ASN A 114 8.62 3.59 4.04
C ASN A 114 9.02 3.87 2.58
N SER A 115 10.24 4.37 2.38
CA SER A 115 10.85 4.63 1.07
C SER A 115 10.88 3.41 0.15
N ASP A 116 10.89 2.20 0.72
CA ASP A 116 10.94 0.93 -0.01
C ASP A 116 9.54 0.38 -0.34
N GLY A 117 8.48 1.13 -0.05
CA GLY A 117 7.10 0.75 -0.35
C GLY A 117 6.53 -0.36 0.56
N LEU A 118 7.12 -0.56 1.74
CA LEU A 118 6.65 -1.49 2.77
C LEU A 118 5.80 -0.76 3.82
N GLU A 119 4.69 -1.38 4.22
CA GLU A 119 3.78 -0.80 5.24
C GLU A 119 4.47 -0.75 6.60
N ILE A 120 4.48 0.42 7.25
CA ILE A 120 5.15 0.59 8.54
C ILE A 120 4.22 0.29 9.71
N THR A 121 4.74 -0.40 10.72
CA THR A 121 4.10 -0.59 12.02
C THR A 121 4.52 0.56 12.94
N PHE A 122 3.56 1.37 13.38
CA PHE A 122 3.86 2.55 14.19
C PHE A 122 4.40 2.21 15.58
N LEU A 123 5.22 3.12 16.11
CA LEU A 123 5.67 3.06 17.49
C LEU A 123 4.62 3.61 18.47
N PRO A 124 4.52 3.07 19.70
CA PRO A 124 5.35 1.99 20.24
C PRO A 124 4.95 0.62 19.67
N TYR A 125 5.95 -0.21 19.36
CA TYR A 125 5.76 -1.60 18.94
C TYR A 125 5.69 -2.51 20.18
N ASN A 126 4.78 -3.46 20.18
CA ASN A 126 4.62 -4.47 21.24
C ASN A 126 4.75 -5.88 20.65
N SER A 127 5.67 -6.69 21.18
CA SER A 127 5.91 -8.04 20.67
C SER A 127 4.68 -8.96 20.79
N GLN A 128 3.85 -8.75 21.80
CA GLN A 128 2.67 -9.57 22.03
C GLN A 128 1.56 -9.29 21.01
N ASP A 129 1.41 -8.05 20.58
CA ASP A 129 0.45 -7.68 19.53
C ASP A 129 0.86 -8.34 18.20
N HIS A 130 2.18 -8.36 17.92
CA HIS A 130 2.72 -9.03 16.74
C HIS A 130 2.44 -10.54 16.76
N LEU A 131 2.81 -11.23 17.85
CA LEU A 131 2.57 -12.67 17.99
C LEU A 131 1.08 -13.02 17.92
N LYS A 132 0.23 -12.28 18.63
CA LYS A 132 -1.22 -12.48 18.58
C LYS A 132 -1.79 -12.28 17.16
N CYS A 133 -1.31 -11.27 16.45
CA CYS A 133 -1.72 -11.02 15.07
C CYS A 133 -1.29 -12.16 14.12
N LEU A 134 -0.12 -12.76 14.35
CA LEU A 134 0.34 -13.94 13.60
C LEU A 134 -0.57 -15.16 13.84
N GLU A 135 -0.98 -15.39 15.08
CA GLU A 135 -1.86 -16.50 15.48
C GLU A 135 -3.27 -16.37 14.91
N THR A 136 -3.91 -15.20 15.08
CA THR A 136 -5.35 -15.09 14.80
C THR A 136 -5.66 -14.67 13.37
N ASN A 137 -4.72 -14.03 12.65
CA ASN A 137 -4.95 -13.38 11.35
C ASN A 137 -6.18 -12.46 11.31
N SER A 138 -6.67 -12.04 12.49
CA SER A 138 -7.88 -11.26 12.65
C SER A 138 -7.59 -9.78 12.42
N LYS A 139 -8.44 -9.10 11.66
CA LYS A 139 -8.35 -7.64 11.49
C LYS A 139 -8.42 -6.87 12.82
N ILE A 140 -9.03 -7.44 13.85
CA ILE A 140 -9.19 -6.79 15.16
C ILE A 140 -7.87 -6.86 15.93
N ASP A 141 -7.24 -8.03 15.96
CA ASP A 141 -5.97 -8.25 16.69
C ASP A 141 -4.77 -7.65 15.97
N CYS A 142 -4.86 -7.47 14.65
CA CYS A 142 -3.82 -6.88 13.83
C CYS A 142 -3.94 -5.35 13.65
N LYS A 143 -4.79 -4.65 14.40
CA LYS A 143 -5.03 -3.20 14.19
C LYS A 143 -3.76 -2.34 14.33
N SER A 144 -2.87 -2.70 15.23
CA SER A 144 -1.59 -2.00 15.49
C SER A 144 -0.42 -2.55 14.68
N ILE A 145 -0.60 -3.69 13.97
CA ILE A 145 0.49 -4.45 13.37
C ILE A 145 0.29 -4.57 11.85
N ASN A 146 1.30 -4.15 11.10
CA ASN A 146 1.34 -4.31 9.65
C ASN A 146 2.27 -5.46 9.28
N LEU A 147 1.69 -6.67 9.22
CA LEU A 147 2.40 -7.88 8.80
C LEU A 147 2.79 -7.79 7.32
N ILE A 148 4.05 -8.10 7.04
CA ILE A 148 4.63 -8.19 5.71
C ILE A 148 5.06 -9.64 5.50
N SER A 149 4.73 -10.20 4.33
CA SER A 149 5.14 -11.57 4.01
C SER A 149 6.66 -11.70 3.95
N ALA A 150 7.18 -12.85 4.39
CA ALA A 150 8.61 -13.16 4.33
C ALA A 150 9.15 -13.00 2.89
N GLY A 151 8.42 -13.51 1.89
CA GLY A 151 8.81 -13.35 0.48
C GLY A 151 8.95 -11.89 0.04
N LYS A 152 8.08 -10.98 0.54
CA LYS A 152 8.20 -9.55 0.23
C LYS A 152 9.38 -8.91 0.96
N LEU A 153 9.63 -9.31 2.22
CA LEU A 153 10.79 -8.84 2.98
C LEU A 153 12.11 -9.25 2.32
N VAL A 154 12.25 -10.52 1.92
CA VAL A 154 13.48 -11.03 1.28
C VAL A 154 13.72 -10.40 -0.10
N GLN A 155 12.67 -10.04 -0.83
CA GLN A 155 12.80 -9.34 -2.11
C GLN A 155 13.37 -7.92 -1.96
N VAL A 156 13.08 -7.24 -0.85
CA VAL A 156 13.51 -5.86 -0.60
C VAL A 156 14.80 -5.82 0.23
N TYR A 157 14.95 -6.75 1.18
CA TYR A 157 16.03 -6.78 2.16
C TYR A 157 16.80 -8.11 2.08
N ASN A 158 18.01 -8.06 1.52
CA ASN A 158 18.86 -9.24 1.33
C ASN A 158 19.39 -9.86 2.63
N PHE A 159 19.38 -9.13 3.74
CA PHE A 159 19.80 -9.62 5.05
C PHE A 159 18.72 -10.45 5.77
N ILE A 160 17.48 -10.46 5.25
CA ILE A 160 16.39 -11.25 5.83
C ILE A 160 16.52 -12.70 5.39
N ASN A 161 16.49 -13.62 6.35
CA ASN A 161 16.49 -15.06 6.07
C ASN A 161 15.12 -15.49 5.52
N ALA A 162 15.13 -16.28 4.45
CA ALA A 162 13.92 -16.80 3.81
C ALA A 162 13.11 -17.77 4.68
N GLN A 163 13.70 -18.34 5.73
CA GLN A 163 13.03 -19.20 6.70
C GLN A 163 12.22 -18.41 7.74
N TYR A 164 12.40 -17.10 7.82
CA TYR A 164 11.62 -16.29 8.73
C TYR A 164 10.15 -16.23 8.32
N GLY A 165 9.27 -16.07 9.31
CA GLY A 165 7.86 -15.85 9.10
C GLY A 165 7.54 -14.41 8.69
N ARG A 166 6.25 -14.08 8.69
CA ARG A 166 5.77 -12.73 8.37
C ARG A 166 6.28 -11.76 9.43
N GLY A 167 6.97 -10.71 9.00
CA GLY A 167 7.58 -9.73 9.89
C GLY A 167 6.87 -8.37 9.85
N VAL A 168 7.45 -7.42 10.56
CA VAL A 168 7.04 -6.01 10.56
C VAL A 168 8.23 -5.11 10.26
N VAL A 169 7.95 -3.96 9.65
CA VAL A 169 8.92 -2.88 9.45
C VAL A 169 8.49 -1.71 10.33
N LEU A 170 9.41 -1.15 11.10
CA LEU A 170 9.15 0.05 11.90
C LEU A 170 9.49 1.31 11.09
N PRO A 171 8.93 2.48 11.46
CA PRO A 171 9.37 3.75 10.87
C PRO A 171 10.87 3.95 11.07
N GLU A 172 11.53 4.53 10.07
CA GLU A 172 12.96 4.86 10.13
C GLU A 172 13.23 5.84 11.28
N SER A 173 14.29 5.60 12.04
CA SER A 173 14.66 6.49 13.13
C SER A 173 15.25 7.80 12.61
N SER A 174 15.30 8.83 13.47
CA SER A 174 15.88 10.13 13.11
C SER A 174 17.36 10.08 12.72
N ASP A 175 18.09 9.06 13.18
CA ASP A 175 19.49 8.79 12.82
C ASP A 175 19.66 7.86 11.61
N GLY A 176 18.55 7.54 10.93
CA GLY A 176 18.55 6.79 9.67
C GLY A 176 18.68 5.28 9.84
N LYS A 177 18.14 4.71 10.93
CA LYS A 177 18.12 3.26 11.14
C LYS A 177 16.80 2.66 10.67
N LEU A 178 16.91 1.60 9.91
CA LEU A 178 15.81 0.70 9.56
C LEU A 178 15.74 -0.43 10.58
N ILE A 179 14.52 -0.76 11.04
CA ILE A 179 14.30 -1.89 11.94
C ILE A 179 13.25 -2.83 11.34
N VAL A 180 13.62 -4.09 11.18
CA VAL A 180 12.75 -5.17 10.70
C VAL A 180 12.69 -6.26 11.76
N ILE A 181 11.49 -6.66 12.14
CA ILE A 181 11.28 -7.69 13.17
C ILE A 181 10.55 -8.86 12.55
N SER A 182 11.19 -10.03 12.53
CA SER A 182 10.63 -11.22 11.91
C SER A 182 10.68 -12.41 12.87
N PRO A 183 9.59 -13.19 12.99
CA PRO A 183 9.60 -14.40 13.78
C PRO A 183 10.37 -15.51 13.06
N PHE A 184 11.00 -16.38 13.82
CA PHE A 184 11.53 -17.66 13.37
C PHE A 184 11.12 -18.70 14.39
N SER A 185 10.59 -19.82 13.94
CA SER A 185 10.22 -20.94 14.81
C SER A 185 10.95 -22.18 14.33
N ASP A 186 11.65 -22.83 15.25
CA ASP A 186 12.14 -24.19 15.06
C ASP A 186 11.33 -25.17 15.93
N GLU A 187 11.78 -26.43 16.03
CA GLU A 187 11.11 -27.46 16.84
C GLU A 187 11.10 -27.14 18.35
N SER A 188 11.95 -26.22 18.79
CA SER A 188 12.18 -25.94 20.21
C SER A 188 11.52 -24.65 20.68
N GLU A 189 11.62 -23.57 19.91
CA GLU A 189 11.04 -22.29 20.28
C GLU A 189 10.78 -21.34 19.10
N THR A 190 9.88 -20.39 19.32
CA THR A 190 9.77 -19.21 18.47
C THR A 190 10.62 -18.08 19.05
N ILE A 191 11.42 -17.48 18.19
CA ILE A 191 12.20 -16.27 18.46
C ILE A 191 11.73 -15.14 17.56
N LEU A 192 11.81 -13.91 18.06
CA LEU A 192 11.66 -12.69 17.27
C LEU A 192 13.05 -12.11 17.00
N ASN A 193 13.45 -12.14 15.73
CA ASN A 193 14.71 -11.55 15.26
C ASN A 193 14.48 -10.08 14.90
N ILE A 194 15.21 -9.21 15.58
CA ILE A 194 15.22 -7.76 15.40
C ILE A 194 16.47 -7.42 14.60
N ASN A 195 16.29 -7.15 13.32
CA ASN A 195 17.33 -6.69 12.42
C ASN A 195 17.34 -5.16 12.42
N ILE A 196 18.49 -4.58 12.78
CA ILE A 196 18.71 -3.14 12.83
C ILE A 196 19.76 -2.81 11.78
N VAL A 197 19.41 -2.00 10.81
CA VAL A 197 20.30 -1.60 9.72
C VAL A 197 20.58 -0.12 9.90
N ASP A 198 21.86 0.23 10.01
CA ASP A 198 22.24 1.64 10.05
C ASP A 198 22.24 2.27 8.65
N LYS A 199 22.44 3.59 8.60
CA LYS A 199 22.51 4.36 7.35
C LYS A 199 23.62 3.92 6.38
N PHE A 200 24.58 3.10 6.84
CA PHE A 200 25.66 2.57 6.03
C PHE A 200 25.37 1.14 5.55
N GLY A 201 24.21 0.57 5.91
CA GLY A 201 23.83 -0.80 5.58
C GLY A 201 24.43 -1.85 6.52
N VAL A 202 25.05 -1.46 7.63
CA VAL A 202 25.58 -2.42 8.61
C VAL A 202 24.43 -3.00 9.42
N VAL A 203 24.32 -4.33 9.39
CA VAL A 203 23.24 -5.07 10.04
C VAL A 203 23.68 -5.54 11.42
N LYS A 204 22.88 -5.22 12.43
CA LYS A 204 22.97 -5.76 13.78
C LYS A 204 21.71 -6.56 14.08
N GLU A 205 21.89 -7.82 14.44
CA GLU A 205 20.79 -8.71 14.81
C GLU A 205 20.67 -8.83 16.33
N LYS A 206 19.43 -8.88 16.82
CA LYS A 206 19.12 -9.24 18.20
C LYS A 206 17.91 -10.15 18.25
N SER A 207 18.04 -11.28 18.91
CA SER A 207 16.96 -12.28 19.03
C SER A 207 16.40 -12.30 20.45
N LEU A 208 15.07 -12.29 20.57
CA LEU A 208 14.36 -12.48 21.84
C LEU A 208 13.34 -13.60 21.70
N SER A 209 13.33 -14.55 22.63
CA SER A 209 12.32 -15.61 22.70
C SER A 209 10.91 -15.01 22.79
N GLU A 210 9.90 -15.65 22.19
CA GLU A 210 8.49 -15.24 22.25
C GLU A 210 7.96 -15.07 23.69
N LYS A 211 8.57 -15.83 24.63
CA LYS A 211 8.27 -15.78 26.07
C LYS A 211 8.73 -14.48 26.72
N THR A 212 9.67 -13.77 26.09
CA THR A 212 10.19 -12.48 26.56
C THR A 212 9.36 -11.35 25.95
N LYS A 213 8.40 -10.84 26.73
CA LYS A 213 7.63 -9.66 26.32
C LYS A 213 8.53 -8.44 26.20
N PHE A 214 8.45 -7.74 25.07
CA PHE A 214 9.23 -6.53 24.86
C PHE A 214 8.45 -5.46 24.09
N ILE A 215 8.84 -4.22 24.33
CA ILE A 215 8.31 -3.04 23.66
C ILE A 215 9.47 -2.29 23.02
N ILE A 216 9.27 -1.75 21.83
CA ILE A 216 10.13 -0.71 21.27
C ILE A 216 9.36 0.60 21.37
N ASP A 217 9.86 1.51 22.21
CA ASP A 217 9.18 2.78 22.47
C ASP A 217 9.36 3.78 21.31
N LYS A 218 8.67 4.91 21.37
CA LYS A 218 8.76 5.99 20.36
C LYS A 218 10.15 6.60 20.22
N ASN A 219 11.02 6.36 21.20
CA ASN A 219 12.40 6.80 21.20
C ASN A 219 13.35 5.67 20.78
N TYR A 220 12.84 4.60 20.17
CA TYR A 220 13.62 3.45 19.70
C TYR A 220 14.41 2.76 20.82
N ASN A 221 13.87 2.76 22.04
CA ASN A 221 14.41 1.94 23.11
C ASN A 221 13.71 0.59 23.15
N LEU A 222 14.50 -0.47 23.10
CA LEU A 222 14.05 -1.83 23.38
C LEU A 222 13.96 -2.03 24.89
N ILE A 223 12.75 -2.29 25.37
CA ILE A 223 12.41 -2.45 26.79
C ILE A 223 11.90 -3.86 27.00
N TYR A 224 12.56 -4.64 27.88
CA TYR A 224 12.19 -6.03 28.15
C TYR A 224 12.68 -6.47 29.53
N SER A 225 12.08 -7.52 30.08
CA SER A 225 12.50 -8.08 31.36
C SER A 225 13.40 -9.30 31.15
N LYS A 226 14.55 -9.34 31.85
CA LYS A 226 15.45 -10.50 31.91
C LYS A 226 15.79 -10.81 33.36
N ASN A 227 15.55 -12.03 33.80
CA ASN A 227 15.81 -12.49 35.19
C ASN A 227 15.16 -11.56 36.25
N GLY A 228 13.92 -11.13 36.02
CA GLY A 228 13.19 -10.24 36.92
C GLY A 228 13.62 -8.77 36.91
N LYS A 229 14.65 -8.40 36.12
CA LYS A 229 15.10 -7.01 35.97
C LYS A 229 14.62 -6.42 34.65
N LEU A 230 14.10 -5.19 34.70
CA LEU A 230 13.77 -4.42 33.51
C LEU A 230 15.05 -3.89 32.86
N LEU A 231 15.27 -4.25 31.60
CA LEU A 231 16.37 -3.76 30.78
C LEU A 231 15.83 -2.76 29.75
N LYS A 232 16.63 -1.74 29.47
CA LYS A 232 16.35 -0.73 28.47
C LYS A 232 17.61 -0.48 27.66
N GLU A 233 17.53 -0.68 26.36
CA GLU A 233 18.64 -0.50 25.44
C GLU A 233 18.23 0.35 24.25
N LYS A 234 19.10 1.26 23.81
CA LYS A 234 18.86 2.07 22.61
C LYS A 234 19.19 1.23 21.37
N LEU A 235 18.26 1.23 20.40
CA LEU A 235 18.46 0.63 19.08
C LEU A 235 19.14 1.62 18.13
#